data_AF-A0A2I9LPZ3-F1
#
_entry.id   AF-A0A2I9LPZ3-F1
#
_cell.length_a   1.000
_cell.length_b   1.000
_cell.length_c   1.000
_cell.angle_alpha   90.00
_cell.angle_beta   90.00
_cell.angle_gamma   90.00
#
_symmetry.space_group_name_H-M   'P 1'
#
loop_
_entity.id
_entity.type
_entity.pdbx_description
1 polymer ?
#
loop_
_entity_poly.entity_id
_entity_poly.type
_entity_poly.pdbx_seq_one_letter_code
_entity_poly.pdbx_strand_id
1 'polypeptide(L)'
;MKTFVIFSFFAVFVGVRAFTGNEFIDIACSVPEKYMLRFIECTINRSSQFFQKGADVIHDCVQKLHESKSKWESVLMYMCMNGIHGSHDMWACTAERMQELGPLPPPQKDMNDAVEHGKYCMIHA
;
A
#
# COMPACT_ATOMS: atom_id res chain seq x y z
N MET A 1 -0.48 3.80 -40.89
CA MET A 1 0.45 3.03 -40.02
C MET A 1 0.70 3.66 -38.64
N LYS A 2 0.26 4.90 -38.32
CA LYS A 2 0.43 5.47 -36.96
C LYS A 2 -0.64 5.04 -35.96
N THR A 3 -1.84 4.73 -36.43
CA THR A 3 -2.99 4.34 -35.58
C THR A 3 -2.79 2.97 -34.92
N PHE A 4 -2.15 2.02 -35.62
CA PHE A 4 -1.89 0.68 -35.08
C PHE A 4 -0.93 0.68 -33.89
N VAL A 5 0.04 1.61 -33.84
CA VAL A 5 1.00 1.71 -32.73
C VAL A 5 0.31 2.19 -31.44
N ILE A 6 -0.69 3.06 -31.58
CA ILE A 6 -1.49 3.55 -30.46
C ILE A 6 -2.41 2.44 -29.94
N PHE A 7 -3.07 1.70 -30.84
CA PHE A 7 -3.90 0.56 -30.47
C PHE A 7 -3.10 -0.59 -29.84
N SER A 8 -1.85 -0.83 -30.24
CA SER A 8 -1.00 -1.82 -29.59
C SER A 8 -0.57 -1.39 -28.18
N PHE A 9 -0.34 -0.08 -27.95
CA PHE A 9 -0.09 0.42 -26.59
C PHE A 9 -1.33 0.23 -25.69
N PHE A 10 -2.53 0.56 -26.18
CA PHE A 10 -3.76 0.31 -25.42
C PHE A 10 -4.06 -1.18 -25.23
N ALA A 11 -3.71 -2.05 -26.19
CA ALA A 11 -3.88 -3.50 -26.04
C ALA A 11 -2.98 -4.08 -24.93
N VAL A 12 -1.76 -3.55 -24.75
CA VAL A 12 -0.89 -3.92 -23.62
C VAL A 12 -1.51 -3.47 -22.29
N PHE A 13 -2.19 -2.32 -22.26
CA PHE A 13 -2.91 -1.82 -21.08
C PHE A 13 -4.29 -2.45 -20.85
N VAL A 14 -4.85 -3.21 -21.80
CA VAL A 14 -6.16 -3.88 -21.66
C VAL A 14 -6.00 -5.39 -21.39
N GLY A 15 -4.82 -5.95 -21.68
CA GLY A 15 -4.43 -7.32 -21.31
C GLY A 15 -4.02 -7.48 -19.84
N VAL A 16 -4.60 -6.71 -18.92
CA VAL A 16 -4.19 -6.65 -17.50
C VAL A 16 -4.67 -7.88 -16.73
N ARG A 17 -3.99 -9.00 -16.97
CA ARG A 17 -3.80 -10.08 -16.00
C ARG A 17 -2.33 -10.21 -15.57
N ALA A 18 -1.51 -9.18 -15.81
CA ALA A 18 -0.07 -9.37 -16.00
C ALA A 18 0.85 -9.01 -14.82
N PHE A 19 0.38 -8.31 -13.79
CA PHE A 19 1.25 -7.92 -12.67
C PHE A 19 1.06 -8.86 -11.47
N THR A 20 2.13 -9.52 -11.08
CA THR A 20 2.29 -10.18 -9.78
C THR A 20 2.26 -9.14 -8.65
N GLY A 21 1.99 -9.57 -7.42
CA GLY A 21 1.98 -8.66 -6.26
C GLY A 21 3.31 -7.90 -6.11
N ASN A 22 4.43 -8.54 -6.42
CA ASN A 22 5.75 -7.92 -6.37
C ASN A 22 5.91 -6.83 -7.44
N GLU A 23 5.46 -7.08 -8.66
CA GLU A 23 5.52 -6.06 -9.73
C GLU A 23 4.65 -4.85 -9.39
N PHE A 24 3.51 -5.06 -8.70
CA PHE A 24 2.70 -3.94 -8.21
C PHE A 24 3.43 -3.11 -7.15
N ILE A 25 4.13 -3.77 -6.22
CA ILE A 25 4.96 -3.09 -5.21
C ILE A 25 6.10 -2.33 -5.89
N ASP A 26 6.82 -2.94 -6.84
CA ASP A 26 7.91 -2.29 -7.56
C ASP A 26 7.42 -1.03 -8.31
N ILE A 27 6.24 -1.11 -8.93
CA ILE A 27 5.61 0.06 -9.57
C ILE A 27 5.28 1.13 -8.54
N ALA A 28 4.62 0.77 -7.43
CA ALA A 28 4.25 1.70 -6.38
C ALA A 28 5.49 2.40 -5.76
N CYS A 29 6.57 1.64 -5.53
CA CYS A 29 7.81 2.14 -4.98
C CYS A 29 8.66 2.95 -5.97
N SER A 30 8.36 2.86 -7.27
CA SER A 30 8.98 3.68 -8.32
C SER A 30 8.30 5.04 -8.51
N VAL A 31 7.09 5.23 -7.99
CA VAL A 31 6.37 6.51 -8.06
C VAL A 31 7.04 7.53 -7.11
N PRO A 32 7.17 8.81 -7.51
CA PRO A 32 7.78 9.80 -6.62
C PRO A 32 7.08 9.89 -5.27
N GLU A 33 7.87 9.85 -4.20
CA GLU A 33 7.44 9.72 -2.80
C GLU A 33 6.25 10.63 -2.44
N LYS A 34 6.32 11.92 -2.82
CA LYS A 34 5.26 12.90 -2.55
C LYS A 34 3.87 12.45 -3.04
N TYR A 35 3.79 11.81 -4.20
CA TYR A 35 2.50 11.33 -4.73
C TYR A 35 2.04 10.08 -4.02
N MET A 36 2.96 9.17 -3.71
CA MET A 36 2.65 7.95 -2.95
C MET A 36 2.18 8.26 -1.53
N LEU A 37 2.79 9.22 -0.85
CA LEU A 37 2.34 9.63 0.48
C LEU A 37 0.89 10.15 0.46
N ARG A 38 0.54 11.00 -0.51
CA ARG A 38 -0.84 11.50 -0.68
C ARG A 38 -1.81 10.37 -1.00
N PHE A 39 -1.40 9.44 -1.85
CA PHE A 39 -2.19 8.27 -2.21
C PHE A 39 -2.47 7.37 -0.99
N ILE A 40 -1.42 7.05 -0.23
CA ILE A 40 -1.50 6.23 0.99
C ILE A 40 -2.39 6.91 2.02
N GLU A 41 -2.15 8.20 2.28
CA GLU A 41 -2.95 9.01 3.19
C GLU A 41 -4.45 9.00 2.82
N CYS A 42 -4.76 9.31 1.55
CA CYS A 42 -6.14 9.31 1.05
C CYS A 42 -6.78 7.93 1.20
N THR A 43 -6.07 6.86 0.83
CA THR A 43 -6.62 5.50 0.82
C THR A 43 -6.89 5.02 2.24
N ILE A 44 -5.94 5.18 3.16
CA ILE A 44 -6.06 4.69 4.53
C ILE A 44 -7.10 5.51 5.32
N ASN A 45 -7.11 6.84 5.18
CA ASN A 45 -8.08 7.69 5.88
C ASN A 45 -9.52 7.40 5.48
N ARG A 46 -9.76 6.94 4.25
CA ARG A 46 -11.09 6.53 3.78
C ARG A 46 -11.44 5.09 4.15
N SER A 47 -10.44 4.25 4.42
CA SER A 47 -10.62 2.84 4.73
C SER A 47 -11.16 2.61 6.14
N SER A 48 -11.57 1.36 6.42
CA SER A 48 -12.12 0.98 7.71
C SER A 48 -11.11 1.16 8.85
N GLN A 49 -11.61 1.14 10.09
CA GLN A 49 -10.76 1.22 11.29
C GLN A 49 -9.69 0.13 11.32
N PHE A 50 -9.94 -1.03 10.70
CA PHE A 50 -8.95 -2.09 10.57
C PHE A 50 -7.67 -1.59 9.89
N PHE A 51 -7.81 -0.94 8.73
CA PHE A 51 -6.66 -0.43 7.97
C PHE A 51 -6.01 0.78 8.63
N GLN A 52 -6.81 1.65 9.27
CA GLN A 52 -6.27 2.80 10.00
C GLN A 52 -5.40 2.33 11.18
N LYS A 53 -5.88 1.37 11.98
CA LYS A 53 -5.10 0.76 13.06
C LYS A 53 -3.91 -0.02 12.53
N GLY A 54 -4.06 -0.73 11.41
CA GLY A 54 -2.95 -1.40 10.73
C GLY A 54 -1.82 -0.43 10.39
N ALA A 55 -2.17 0.76 9.89
CA ALA A 55 -1.21 1.81 9.61
C ALA A 55 -0.55 2.38 10.88
N ASP A 56 -1.30 2.51 11.97
CA ASP A 56 -0.77 2.95 13.27
C ASP A 56 0.23 1.91 13.83
N VAL A 57 -0.11 0.63 13.77
CA VAL A 57 0.80 -0.47 14.17
C VAL A 57 2.07 -0.47 13.33
N ILE A 58 1.94 -0.33 12.00
CA ILE A 58 3.10 -0.23 11.10
C ILE A 58 3.96 0.99 11.46
N HIS A 59 3.34 2.14 11.72
CA HIS A 59 4.05 3.35 12.10
C HIS A 59 4.87 3.16 13.38
N ASP A 60 4.25 2.66 14.44
CA ASP A 60 4.90 2.42 15.72
C ASP A 60 6.07 1.42 15.59
N CYS A 61 5.89 0.37 14.79
CA CYS A 61 6.93 -0.64 14.58
C CYS A 61 8.09 -0.12 13.71
N VAL A 62 7.78 0.63 12.64
CA VAL A 62 8.81 1.24 11.80
C VAL A 62 9.58 2.29 12.60
N GLN A 63 8.92 3.14 13.38
CA GLN A 63 9.59 4.17 14.20
C GLN A 63 10.59 3.59 15.21
N LYS A 64 10.35 2.39 15.73
CA LYS A 64 11.32 1.70 16.60
C LYS A 64 12.60 1.30 15.88
N LEU A 65 12.50 1.03 14.57
CA LEU A 65 13.61 0.53 13.77
C LEU A 65 14.30 1.66 13.02
N HIS A 66 13.54 2.59 12.43
CA HIS A 66 13.98 3.66 11.55
C HIS A 66 13.20 4.95 11.82
N GLU A 67 13.87 6.10 11.74
CA GLU A 67 13.21 7.39 11.84
C GLU A 67 12.29 7.61 10.63
N SER A 68 11.05 8.01 10.91
CA SER A 68 10.05 8.41 9.90
C SER A 68 9.31 9.65 10.40
N LYS A 69 9.06 10.61 9.49
CA LYS A 69 8.48 11.92 9.81
C LYS A 69 6.96 11.88 9.92
N SER A 70 6.33 10.85 9.35
CA SER A 70 4.88 10.69 9.38
C SER A 70 4.46 9.22 9.32
N LYS A 71 3.22 8.94 9.74
CA LYS A 71 2.58 7.63 9.60
C LYS A 71 2.61 7.10 8.17
N TRP A 72 2.37 7.97 7.19
CA TRP A 72 2.30 7.61 5.78
C TRP A 72 3.67 7.26 5.22
N GLU A 73 4.71 7.96 5.68
CA GLU A 73 6.10 7.64 5.36
C GLU A 73 6.47 6.28 5.93
N SER A 74 6.08 5.96 7.17
CA SER A 74 6.33 4.63 7.74
C SER A 74 5.65 3.51 6.94
N VAL A 75 4.41 3.73 6.50
CA VAL A 75 3.70 2.76 5.65
C VAL A 75 4.42 2.58 4.31
N LEU A 76 4.88 3.68 3.70
CA LEU A 76 5.65 3.63 2.46
C LEU A 76 7.00 2.92 2.66
N MET A 77 7.71 3.21 3.75
CA MET A 77 8.97 2.54 4.12
C MET A 77 8.75 1.05 4.34
N TYR A 78 7.70 0.66 5.06
CA TYR A 78 7.34 -0.75 5.23
C TYR A 78 7.04 -1.45 3.91
N MET A 79 6.47 -0.75 2.92
CA MET A 79 6.17 -1.33 1.60
C MET A 79 7.40 -1.41 0.70
N CYS A 80 8.28 -0.39 0.75
CA CYS A 80 9.29 -0.15 -0.28
C CYS A 80 10.74 -0.33 0.15
N MET A 81 11.03 -0.30 1.45
CA MET A 81 12.41 -0.46 1.93
C MET A 81 12.73 -1.93 2.18
N ASN A 82 13.68 -2.42 1.38
CA ASN A 82 14.34 -3.70 1.62
C ASN A 82 14.96 -3.69 3.03
N GLY A 83 14.63 -4.71 3.83
CA GLY A 83 15.12 -4.84 5.21
C GLY A 83 14.17 -4.31 6.29
N ILE A 84 13.06 -3.66 5.92
CA ILE A 84 11.93 -3.41 6.84
C ILE A 84 10.86 -4.46 6.60
N HIS A 85 10.37 -4.55 5.36
CA HIS A 85 9.43 -5.61 4.99
C HIS A 85 10.07 -6.98 5.15
N GLY A 86 9.44 -7.86 5.92
CA GLY A 86 9.93 -9.24 6.13
C GLY A 86 11.16 -9.36 7.04
N SER A 87 11.61 -8.29 7.68
CA SER A 87 12.63 -8.41 8.72
C SER A 87 12.06 -9.09 9.97
N HIS A 88 12.91 -9.84 10.66
CA HIS A 88 12.51 -10.53 11.88
C HIS A 88 11.96 -9.54 12.93
N ASP A 89 12.60 -8.39 13.08
CA ASP A 89 12.21 -7.38 14.07
C ASP A 89 10.87 -6.73 13.72
N MET A 90 10.62 -6.47 12.43
CA MET A 90 9.32 -5.96 11.98
C MET A 90 8.21 -6.99 12.17
N TRP A 91 8.48 -8.26 11.86
CA TRP A 91 7.53 -9.35 12.09
C TRP A 91 7.22 -9.53 13.57
N ALA A 92 8.24 -9.54 14.43
CA ALA A 92 8.06 -9.66 15.87
C ALA A 92 7.21 -8.51 16.42
N CYS A 93 7.52 -7.27 16.05
CA CYS A 93 6.77 -6.10 16.52
C CYS A 93 5.31 -6.12 16.05
N THR A 94 5.06 -6.46 14.79
CA THR A 94 3.68 -6.51 14.25
C THR A 94 2.88 -7.68 14.81
N ALA A 95 3.50 -8.85 15.04
CA ALA A 95 2.86 -10.02 15.60
C ALA A 95 2.32 -9.77 17.02
N GLU A 96 3.07 -9.08 17.87
CA GLU A 96 2.63 -8.69 19.22
C GLU A 96 1.37 -7.82 19.20
N ARG A 97 1.20 -7.01 18.15
CA ARG A 97 0.10 -6.05 18.01
C ARG A 97 -1.04 -6.52 17.10
N MET A 98 -0.93 -7.69 16.48
CA MET A 98 -2.00 -8.22 15.60
C MET A 98 -3.35 -8.32 16.32
N GLN A 99 -3.35 -8.53 17.63
CA GLN A 99 -4.57 -8.60 18.44
C GLN A 99 -5.33 -7.27 18.48
N GLU A 100 -4.65 -6.13 18.29
CA GLU A 100 -5.24 -4.78 18.30
C GLU A 100 -6.09 -4.49 17.04
N LEU A 101 -5.82 -5.22 15.96
CA LEU A 101 -6.48 -5.06 14.65
C LEU A 101 -7.89 -5.65 14.62
N GLY A 102 -8.22 -6.54 15.56
CA GLY A 102 -9.49 -7.26 15.60
C GLY A 102 -9.43 -8.59 14.84
N PRO A 103 -10.56 -9.10 14.32
CA PRO A 103 -10.60 -10.40 13.66
C PRO A 103 -9.77 -10.40 12.39
N LEU A 104 -8.93 -11.43 12.26
CA LEU A 104 -8.11 -11.70 11.07
C LEU A 104 -8.61 -12.98 10.38
N PRO A 105 -8.74 -13.00 9.04
CA PRO A 105 -8.54 -11.86 8.13
C PRO A 105 -9.62 -10.78 8.30
N PRO A 106 -9.36 -9.53 7.86
CA PRO A 106 -10.37 -8.49 7.87
C PRO A 106 -11.61 -8.91 7.06
N PRO A 107 -12.82 -8.38 7.40
CA PRO A 107 -14.02 -8.67 6.65
C PRO A 107 -13.83 -8.40 5.15
N GLN A 108 -14.39 -9.25 4.29
CA GLN A 108 -14.25 -9.09 2.84
C GLN A 108 -14.78 -7.74 2.33
N LYS A 109 -15.78 -7.19 3.02
CA LYS A 109 -16.31 -5.85 2.73
C LYS A 109 -15.22 -4.78 2.91
N ASP A 110 -14.49 -4.82 4.01
CA ASP A 110 -13.40 -3.87 4.30
C ASP A 110 -12.32 -3.96 3.21
N MET A 111 -11.99 -5.18 2.77
CA MET A 111 -11.06 -5.40 1.65
C MET A 111 -11.56 -4.78 0.35
N ASN A 112 -12.83 -4.98 0.00
CA ASN A 112 -13.42 -4.42 -1.21
C ASN A 112 -13.47 -2.88 -1.15
N ASP A 113 -13.86 -2.33 0.01
CA ASP A 113 -13.93 -0.89 0.22
C ASP A 113 -12.53 -0.26 0.14
N ALA A 114 -11.49 -0.90 0.68
CA ALA A 114 -10.11 -0.44 0.54
C ALA A 114 -9.64 -0.38 -0.92
N VAL A 115 -10.02 -1.37 -1.74
CA VAL A 115 -9.72 -1.37 -3.18
C VAL A 115 -10.44 -0.23 -3.89
N GLU A 116 -11.72 0.01 -3.60
CA GLU A 116 -12.48 1.11 -4.18
C GLU A 116 -11.94 2.48 -3.75
N HIS A 117 -11.53 2.62 -2.50
CA HIS A 117 -10.85 3.83 -2.02
C HIS A 117 -9.50 4.04 -2.69
N GLY A 118 -8.71 2.98 -2.90
CA GLY A 118 -7.49 3.05 -3.68
C GLY A 118 -7.76 3.55 -5.10
N LYS A 119 -8.75 3.00 -5.79
CA LYS A 119 -9.14 3.48 -7.13
C LYS A 119 -9.54 4.95 -7.13
N TYR A 120 -10.35 5.37 -6.18
CA TYR A 120 -10.76 6.76 -6.03
C TYR A 120 -9.55 7.68 -5.79
N CYS A 121 -8.66 7.30 -4.88
CA CYS A 121 -7.50 8.10 -4.49
C CYS A 121 -6.42 8.16 -5.58
N MET A 122 -6.36 7.21 -6.53
CA MET A 122 -5.48 7.36 -7.70
C MET A 122 -5.78 8.61 -8.52
N ILE A 123 -7.03 9.09 -8.51
CA ILE A 123 -7.47 10.27 -9.27
C ILE A 123 -7.58 11.51 -8.38
N HIS A 124 -7.92 11.33 -7.09
CA HIS A 124 -8.36 12.41 -6.21
C HIS A 124 -7.46 12.69 -5.00
N ALA A 125 -6.29 12.06 -4.89
CA ALA A 125 -5.33 12.30 -3.79
C ALA A 125 -4.61 13.67 -3.87
#